data_AF-A0A933JBZ6-F1
#
_entry.id   AF-A0A933JBZ6-F1
#
_cell.length_a   1.000
_cell.length_b   1.000
_cell.length_c   1.000
_cell.angle_alpha   90.00
_cell.angle_beta   90.00
_cell.angle_gamma   90.00
#
_symmetry.space_group_name_H-M   'P 1'
#
loop_
_entity.id
_entity.type
_entity.pdbx_description
1 polymer ?
#
loop_
_entity_poly.entity_id
_entity_poly.type
_entity_poly.pdbx_seq_one_letter_code
_entity_poly.pdbx_strand_id
1 'polypeptide(L)'
;MIEKGIRLGTMTLEDLENSGGLGAAVRGFSWFYLGPEFCENLLDASVCEEAVRLQGLGRKICLLTPMLSEKGARLVDSVFKKLLRLVRRGRLDAKRLEITINDFGALELAKRNRLPFRLNAGRLLYYNVFEGAGDWLKIHNGLALKFFRELGITRYELSTTGIRPRTNFGRGRIYGFDPRSFKVTLYYPYLNLTSARACMLGMPYVPPEESAGGVRCARECRICPFEINHPSIKEKLVLRGNTVFLHFPEKFYGSEKDLAGLRVDRLVYCPFP
;
A
#
# COMPACT_ATOMS: atom_id res chain seq x y z
N MET A 1 5.93 -20.37 -5.40
CA MET A 1 6.45 -19.31 -6.29
C MET A 1 5.98 -17.99 -5.74
N ILE A 2 6.85 -16.98 -5.64
CA ILE A 2 6.47 -15.64 -5.13
C ILE A 2 5.77 -14.86 -6.24
N GLU A 3 4.62 -14.27 -5.91
CA GLU A 3 3.92 -13.37 -6.83
C GLU A 3 4.69 -12.05 -6.98
N LYS A 4 4.74 -11.52 -8.21
CA LYS A 4 5.39 -10.24 -8.50
C LYS A 4 4.34 -9.19 -8.81
N GLY A 5 4.43 -8.06 -8.13
CA GLY A 5 3.60 -6.88 -8.34
C GLY A 5 4.42 -5.62 -8.56
N ILE A 6 3.77 -4.61 -9.12
CA ILE A 6 4.33 -3.28 -9.32
C ILE A 6 3.35 -2.21 -8.84
N ARG A 7 3.86 -1.17 -8.18
CA ARG A 7 3.12 0.04 -7.81
C ARG A 7 3.70 1.22 -8.59
N LEU A 8 2.94 1.75 -9.55
CA LEU A 8 3.42 2.78 -10.46
C LEU A 8 3.57 4.16 -9.80
N GLY A 9 3.04 4.33 -8.60
CA GLY A 9 3.11 5.59 -7.86
C GLY A 9 2.30 6.67 -8.57
N THR A 10 3.00 7.59 -9.24
CA THR A 10 2.39 8.70 -9.99
C THR A 10 2.40 8.49 -11.49
N MET A 11 3.10 7.48 -11.98
CA MET A 11 3.01 7.10 -13.40
C MET A 11 1.65 6.46 -13.65
N THR A 12 0.95 7.00 -14.64
CA THR A 12 -0.27 6.40 -15.18
C THR A 12 0.08 5.27 -16.14
N LEU A 13 -0.91 4.46 -16.50
CA LEU A 13 -0.74 3.48 -17.57
C LEU A 13 -0.47 4.11 -18.93
N GLU A 14 -0.99 5.33 -19.15
CA GLU A 14 -0.74 6.12 -20.35
C GLU A 14 0.72 6.56 -20.41
N ASP A 15 1.31 7.02 -19.30
CA ASP A 15 2.73 7.36 -19.23
C ASP A 15 3.62 6.15 -19.57
N LEU A 16 3.26 4.96 -19.06
CA LEU A 16 3.96 3.72 -19.39
C LEU A 16 3.81 3.31 -20.86
N GLU A 17 2.66 3.56 -21.46
CA GLU A 17 2.42 3.26 -22.86
C GLU A 17 3.22 4.20 -23.76
N ASN A 18 3.17 5.50 -23.47
CA ASN A 18 3.89 6.54 -24.20
C ASN A 18 5.41 6.36 -24.12
N SER A 19 5.92 5.84 -22.99
CA SER A 19 7.34 5.49 -22.83
C SER A 19 7.72 4.11 -23.37
N GLY A 20 6.76 3.32 -23.88
CA GLY A 20 6.98 1.93 -24.32
C GLY A 20 7.21 0.92 -23.19
N GLY A 21 7.15 1.35 -21.92
CA GLY A 21 7.37 0.52 -20.74
C GLY A 21 6.22 -0.44 -20.38
N LEU A 22 5.00 -0.18 -20.87
CA LEU A 22 3.80 -0.96 -20.50
C LEU A 22 3.96 -2.46 -20.85
N GLY A 23 4.48 -2.78 -22.03
CA GLY A 23 4.67 -4.17 -22.47
C GLY A 23 5.64 -4.94 -21.56
N ALA A 24 6.73 -4.29 -21.14
CA ALA A 24 7.69 -4.88 -20.21
C ALA A 24 7.06 -5.09 -18.82
N ALA A 25 6.31 -4.09 -18.31
CA ALA A 25 5.63 -4.19 -17.02
C ALA A 25 4.59 -5.32 -17.01
N VAL A 26 3.76 -5.43 -18.05
CA VAL A 26 2.74 -6.48 -18.17
C VAL A 26 3.37 -7.87 -18.25
N ARG A 27 4.53 -8.04 -18.90
CA ARG A 27 5.25 -9.33 -18.91
C ARG A 27 5.90 -9.64 -17.57
N GLY A 28 6.51 -8.65 -16.91
CA GLY A 28 7.27 -8.83 -15.68
C GLY A 28 6.42 -8.99 -14.42
N PHE A 29 5.20 -8.44 -14.41
CA PHE A 29 4.36 -8.37 -13.22
C PHE A 29 2.97 -8.99 -13.42
N SER A 30 2.53 -9.71 -12.40
CA SER A 30 1.21 -10.35 -12.33
C SER A 30 0.18 -9.48 -11.62
N TRP A 31 0.65 -8.64 -10.69
CA TRP A 31 -0.17 -7.73 -9.89
C TRP A 31 0.17 -6.27 -10.20
N PHE A 32 -0.86 -5.44 -10.31
CA PHE A 32 -0.73 -3.99 -10.43
C PHE A 32 -1.42 -3.33 -9.24
N TYR A 33 -0.67 -2.47 -8.56
CA TYR A 33 -1.14 -1.73 -7.40
C TYR A 33 -1.55 -0.33 -7.84
N LEU A 34 -2.84 -0.03 -7.72
CA LEU A 34 -3.46 1.20 -8.21
C LEU A 34 -3.93 2.09 -7.06
N GLY A 35 -3.88 3.40 -7.27
CA GLY A 35 -4.35 4.40 -6.32
C GLY A 35 -3.31 4.81 -5.27
N PRO A 36 -3.58 5.90 -4.54
CA PRO A 36 -2.69 6.41 -3.51
C PRO A 36 -2.89 5.68 -2.18
N GLU A 37 -1.77 5.35 -1.54
CA GLU A 37 -1.76 4.66 -0.24
C GLU A 37 -1.81 5.62 0.95
N PHE A 38 -1.26 6.83 0.77
CA PHE A 38 -0.99 7.73 1.91
C PHE A 38 -1.82 9.01 1.88
N CYS A 39 -2.31 9.44 0.71
CA CYS A 39 -2.97 10.75 0.55
C CYS A 39 -4.28 10.64 -0.23
N GLU A 40 -5.39 11.05 0.41
CA GLU A 40 -6.72 11.05 -0.20
C GLU A 40 -6.88 12.05 -1.36
N ASN A 41 -6.12 13.14 -1.37
CA ASN A 41 -6.23 14.16 -2.42
C ASN A 41 -5.73 13.68 -3.78
N LEU A 42 -4.96 12.59 -3.81
CA LEU A 42 -4.47 11.95 -5.03
C LEU A 42 -5.43 10.89 -5.58
N LEU A 43 -6.47 10.52 -4.82
CA LEU A 43 -7.43 9.51 -5.24
C LEU A 43 -8.41 10.14 -6.22
N ASP A 44 -8.58 9.50 -7.38
CA ASP A 44 -9.59 9.89 -8.34
C ASP A 44 -10.20 8.65 -9.02
N ALA A 45 -11.28 8.85 -9.78
CA ALA A 45 -12.07 7.77 -10.36
C ALA A 45 -11.41 7.06 -11.55
N SER A 46 -10.25 7.53 -12.03
CA SER A 46 -9.51 6.91 -13.13
C SER A 46 -9.02 5.51 -12.77
N VAL A 47 -8.74 5.26 -11.48
CA VAL A 47 -8.29 3.95 -10.97
C VAL A 47 -9.23 2.80 -11.35
N CYS A 48 -10.53 3.09 -11.53
CA CYS A 48 -11.49 2.08 -11.96
C CYS A 48 -11.32 1.71 -13.45
N GLU A 49 -11.05 2.68 -14.32
CA GLU A 49 -10.83 2.40 -15.75
C GLU A 49 -9.46 1.74 -15.96
N GLU A 50 -8.43 2.16 -15.22
CA GLU A 50 -7.12 1.49 -15.21
C GLU A 50 -7.24 0.03 -14.76
N ALA A 51 -8.06 -0.25 -13.74
CA ALA A 51 -8.32 -1.63 -13.29
C ALA A 51 -8.96 -2.47 -14.41
N VAL A 52 -9.97 -1.93 -15.12
CA VAL A 52 -10.61 -2.61 -16.26
C VAL A 52 -9.59 -2.89 -17.35
N ARG A 53 -8.81 -1.87 -17.72
CA ARG A 53 -7.77 -1.98 -18.76
C ARG A 53 -6.77 -3.08 -18.43
N LEU A 54 -6.22 -3.08 -17.22
CA LEU A 54 -5.21 -4.07 -16.80
C LEU A 54 -5.80 -5.49 -16.68
N GLN A 55 -7.04 -5.65 -16.22
CA GLN A 55 -7.69 -6.96 -16.25
C GLN A 55 -7.94 -7.46 -17.68
N GLY A 56 -8.27 -6.56 -18.62
CA GLY A 56 -8.33 -6.87 -20.05
C GLY A 56 -7.00 -7.38 -20.62
N LEU A 57 -5.87 -6.92 -20.06
CA LEU A 57 -4.51 -7.42 -20.33
C LEU A 57 -4.14 -8.68 -19.51
N GLY A 58 -5.12 -9.30 -18.86
CA GLY A 58 -4.93 -10.51 -18.08
C GLY A 58 -4.08 -10.29 -16.82
N ARG A 59 -4.11 -9.09 -16.20
CA ARG A 59 -3.43 -8.81 -14.93
C ARG A 59 -4.37 -8.89 -13.72
N LYS A 60 -3.81 -9.06 -12.52
CA LYS A 60 -4.53 -8.95 -11.24
C LYS A 60 -4.32 -7.56 -10.67
N ILE A 61 -5.30 -7.05 -9.93
CA ILE A 61 -5.31 -5.67 -9.43
C ILE A 61 -5.38 -5.65 -7.92
N CYS A 62 -4.56 -4.82 -7.28
CA CYS A 62 -4.73 -4.44 -5.90
C CYS A 62 -5.01 -2.93 -5.84
N LEU A 63 -6.24 -2.54 -5.48
CA LEU A 63 -6.55 -1.14 -5.23
C LEU A 63 -6.07 -0.73 -3.84
N LEU A 64 -5.38 0.40 -3.73
CA LEU A 64 -4.93 0.99 -2.48
C LEU A 64 -5.92 2.05 -2.02
N THR A 65 -6.31 2.02 -0.74
CA THR A 65 -7.02 3.14 -0.11
C THR A 65 -6.07 4.01 0.70
N PRO A 66 -6.29 5.33 0.77
CA PRO A 66 -5.54 6.23 1.63
C PRO A 66 -6.08 6.24 3.07
N MET A 67 -5.42 6.99 3.96
CA MET A 67 -6.03 7.48 5.21
C MET A 67 -7.19 8.40 4.90
N LEU A 68 -8.27 8.36 5.70
CA LEU A 68 -9.51 9.03 5.35
C LEU A 68 -9.85 10.22 6.25
N SER A 69 -10.26 11.32 5.62
CA SER A 69 -11.19 12.29 6.19
C SER A 69 -12.62 11.98 5.72
N GLU A 70 -13.59 12.79 6.15
CA GLU A 70 -14.95 12.78 5.60
C GLU A 70 -14.98 12.94 4.07
N LYS A 71 -14.06 13.74 3.52
CA LYS A 71 -13.92 13.90 2.07
C LYS A 71 -13.40 12.61 1.44
N GLY A 72 -12.33 12.04 1.98
CA GLY A 72 -11.77 10.78 1.49
C GLY A 72 -12.76 9.62 1.56
N ALA A 73 -13.54 9.54 2.64
CA ALA A 73 -14.57 8.53 2.81
C ALA A 73 -15.61 8.59 1.69
N ARG A 74 -16.09 9.79 1.31
CA ARG A 74 -17.01 9.97 0.17
C ARG A 74 -16.38 9.57 -1.16
N LEU A 75 -15.11 9.90 -1.38
CA LEU A 75 -14.38 9.52 -2.60
C LEU A 75 -14.20 8.01 -2.70
N VAL A 76 -13.75 7.36 -1.63
CA VAL A 76 -13.58 5.90 -1.56
C VAL A 76 -14.91 5.18 -1.75
N ASP A 77 -15.98 5.64 -1.10
CA ASP A 77 -17.33 5.06 -1.28
C ASP A 77 -17.80 5.15 -2.74
N SER A 78 -17.53 6.28 -3.41
CA SER A 78 -17.82 6.44 -4.84
C SER A 78 -17.03 5.46 -5.72
N VAL A 79 -15.72 5.30 -5.45
CA VAL A 79 -14.87 4.31 -6.13
C VAL A 79 -15.39 2.89 -5.92
N PHE A 80 -15.74 2.53 -4.68
CA PHE A 80 -16.30 1.22 -4.34
C PHE A 80 -17.61 0.94 -5.08
N LYS A 81 -18.54 1.90 -5.11
CA LYS A 81 -19.79 1.80 -5.88
C LYS A 81 -19.55 1.65 -7.38
N LYS A 82 -18.56 2.36 -7.93
CA LYS A 82 -18.17 2.24 -9.34
C LYS A 82 -17.59 0.85 -9.65
N LEU A 83 -16.70 0.33 -8.80
CA LEU A 83 -16.16 -1.02 -8.94
C LEU A 83 -17.26 -2.09 -8.92
N LEU A 84 -18.19 -2.01 -7.96
CA LEU A 84 -19.35 -2.93 -7.90
C LEU A 84 -20.17 -2.90 -9.18
N ARG A 85 -20.42 -1.72 -9.75
CA ARG A 85 -21.14 -1.58 -11.02
C ARG A 85 -20.39 -2.24 -12.17
N LEU A 86 -19.07 -2.06 -12.24
CA LEU A 86 -18.23 -2.67 -13.27
C LEU A 86 -18.21 -4.21 -13.16
N VAL A 87 -18.16 -4.76 -11.95
CA VAL A 87 -18.28 -6.20 -11.70
C VAL A 87 -19.64 -6.73 -12.14
N ARG A 88 -20.74 -6.08 -11.75
CA ARG A 88 -22.10 -6.50 -12.13
C ARG A 88 -22.32 -6.50 -13.65
N ARG A 89 -21.60 -5.63 -14.37
CA ARG A 89 -21.63 -5.55 -15.84
C ARG A 89 -20.65 -6.52 -16.52
N GLY A 90 -19.95 -7.37 -15.76
CA GLY A 90 -18.95 -8.30 -16.30
C GLY A 90 -17.68 -7.63 -16.84
N ARG A 91 -17.45 -6.34 -16.54
CA ARG A 91 -16.26 -5.60 -16.98
C ARG A 91 -15.06 -5.78 -16.05
N LEU A 92 -15.29 -6.27 -14.84
CA LEU A 92 -14.26 -6.62 -13.87
C LEU A 92 -14.57 -7.99 -13.27
N ASP A 93 -13.55 -8.83 -13.18
CA ASP A 93 -13.54 -10.06 -12.40
C ASP A 93 -13.15 -9.75 -10.95
N ALA A 94 -14.11 -9.92 -10.04
CA ALA A 94 -13.92 -9.71 -8.61
C ALA A 94 -12.85 -10.63 -8.00
N LYS A 95 -12.64 -11.84 -8.55
CA LYS A 95 -11.63 -12.78 -8.04
C LYS A 95 -10.19 -12.34 -8.34
N ARG A 96 -10.03 -11.38 -9.25
CA ARG A 96 -8.75 -10.82 -9.68
C ARG A 96 -8.54 -9.40 -9.18
N LEU A 97 -9.36 -8.96 -8.22
CA LEU A 97 -9.28 -7.65 -7.58
C LEU A 97 -9.20 -7.84 -6.06
N GLU A 98 -8.15 -7.27 -5.47
CA GLU A 98 -7.98 -7.12 -4.02
C GLU A 98 -8.06 -5.63 -3.66
N ILE A 99 -8.41 -5.32 -2.41
CA ILE A 99 -8.34 -3.96 -1.85
C ILE A 99 -7.45 -3.97 -0.62
N THR A 100 -6.41 -3.14 -0.64
CA THR A 100 -5.59 -2.86 0.53
C THR A 100 -6.15 -1.65 1.25
N ILE A 101 -6.52 -1.85 2.51
CA ILE A 101 -7.13 -0.85 3.36
C ILE A 101 -6.07 -0.26 4.29
N ASN A 102 -5.99 1.07 4.36
CA ASN A 102 -5.07 1.79 5.25
C ASN A 102 -5.77 2.55 6.40
N ASP A 103 -7.09 2.41 6.51
CA ASP A 103 -7.91 3.12 7.47
C ASP A 103 -9.15 2.28 7.85
N PHE A 104 -9.52 2.25 9.13
CA PHE A 104 -10.71 1.50 9.57
C PHE A 104 -12.01 2.03 8.95
N GLY A 105 -12.08 3.31 8.59
CA GLY A 105 -13.20 3.87 7.83
C GLY A 105 -13.35 3.24 6.45
N ALA A 106 -12.24 2.97 5.74
CA ALA A 106 -12.29 2.27 4.45
C ALA A 106 -12.74 0.82 4.61
N LEU A 107 -12.35 0.16 5.71
CA LEU A 107 -12.85 -1.19 6.04
C LEU A 107 -14.36 -1.19 6.28
N GLU A 108 -14.86 -0.23 7.06
CA GLU A 108 -16.29 -0.10 7.34
C GLU A 108 -17.09 0.18 6.07
N LEU A 109 -16.59 1.07 5.21
CA LEU A 109 -17.18 1.31 3.89
C LEU A 109 -17.21 0.05 3.02
N ALA A 110 -16.15 -0.76 3.04
CA ALA A 110 -16.11 -2.02 2.30
C ALA A 110 -17.17 -3.01 2.78
N LYS A 111 -17.34 -3.15 4.10
CA LYS A 111 -18.39 -3.97 4.71
C LYS A 111 -19.79 -3.46 4.38
N ARG A 112 -20.04 -2.17 4.57
CA ARG A 112 -21.33 -1.51 4.29
C ARG A 112 -21.76 -1.71 2.84
N ASN A 113 -20.83 -1.58 1.90
CA ASN A 113 -21.08 -1.81 0.47
C ASN A 113 -21.11 -3.30 0.08
N ARG A 114 -20.86 -4.23 1.02
CA ARG A 114 -20.78 -5.68 0.80
C ARG A 114 -19.84 -6.03 -0.35
N LEU A 115 -18.63 -5.46 -0.32
CA LEU A 115 -17.68 -5.67 -1.40
C LEU A 115 -17.32 -7.17 -1.54
N PRO A 116 -17.38 -7.73 -2.76
CA PRO A 116 -17.03 -9.13 -3.01
C PRO A 116 -15.51 -9.35 -3.12
N PHE A 117 -14.71 -8.34 -2.77
CA PHE A 117 -13.27 -8.33 -2.97
C PHE A 117 -12.55 -8.80 -1.70
N ARG A 118 -11.40 -9.46 -1.87
CA ARG A 118 -10.53 -9.74 -0.74
C ARG A 118 -9.93 -8.45 -0.20
N LEU A 119 -9.91 -8.33 1.12
CA LEU A 119 -9.31 -7.21 1.83
C LEU A 119 -7.93 -7.57 2.39
N ASN A 120 -7.00 -6.62 2.30
CA ASN A 120 -5.65 -6.69 2.86
C ASN A 120 -5.46 -5.51 3.83
N ALA A 121 -4.62 -5.68 4.85
CA ALA A 121 -4.19 -4.57 5.71
C ALA A 121 -2.95 -3.91 5.11
N GLY A 122 -3.05 -2.62 4.83
CA GLY A 122 -1.97 -1.83 4.24
C GLY A 122 -0.87 -1.42 5.22
N ARG A 123 0.13 -0.70 4.70
CA ARG A 123 1.34 -0.31 5.45
C ARG A 123 1.09 0.75 6.54
N LEU A 124 -0.13 1.25 6.66
CA LEU A 124 -0.53 2.10 7.78
C LEU A 124 -1.30 1.34 8.88
N LEU A 125 -1.90 0.19 8.55
CA LEU A 125 -2.61 -0.65 9.53
C LEU A 125 -1.75 -1.78 10.07
N TYR A 126 -0.65 -2.16 9.41
CA TYR A 126 0.15 -3.32 9.84
C TYR A 126 0.76 -3.15 11.24
N TYR A 127 1.01 -1.91 11.70
CA TYR A 127 1.49 -1.62 13.06
C TYR A 127 0.54 -2.08 14.17
N ASN A 128 -0.74 -2.34 13.87
CA ASN A 128 -1.68 -2.95 14.83
C ASN A 128 -1.38 -4.43 15.09
N VAL A 129 -0.54 -5.06 14.26
CA VAL A 129 -0.24 -6.50 14.30
C VAL A 129 1.25 -6.76 14.50
N PHE A 130 2.09 -5.97 13.82
CA PHE A 130 3.53 -6.14 13.82
C PHE A 130 4.24 -4.99 14.52
N GLU A 131 5.24 -5.34 15.31
CA GLU A 131 6.17 -4.41 15.91
C GLU A 131 7.54 -4.59 15.27
N GLY A 132 8.10 -3.48 14.78
CA GLY A 132 9.49 -3.38 14.36
C GLY A 132 10.33 -2.79 15.48
N ALA A 133 11.37 -3.51 15.94
CA ALA A 133 12.31 -3.03 16.95
C ALA A 133 13.73 -3.49 16.61
N GLY A 134 14.59 -2.57 16.15
CA GLY A 134 15.92 -2.89 15.67
C GLY A 134 15.86 -3.88 14.49
N ASP A 135 16.49 -5.04 14.64
CA ASP A 135 16.48 -6.12 13.65
C ASP A 135 15.29 -7.07 13.80
N TRP A 136 14.31 -6.79 14.67
CA TRP A 136 13.16 -7.65 14.89
C TRP A 136 11.89 -7.17 14.20
N LEU A 137 11.11 -8.14 13.68
CA LEU A 137 9.72 -8.00 13.28
C LEU A 137 8.89 -9.04 14.03
N LYS A 138 8.12 -8.60 15.03
CA LYS A 138 7.38 -9.49 15.94
C LYS A 138 5.88 -9.30 15.81
N ILE A 139 5.14 -10.38 16.03
CA ILE A 139 3.72 -10.32 16.38
C ILE A 139 3.62 -10.46 17.89
N HIS A 140 3.09 -9.44 18.59
CA HIS A 140 3.01 -9.44 20.05
C HIS A 140 2.17 -10.59 20.60
N ASN A 141 0.98 -10.77 20.03
CA ASN A 141 0.05 -11.83 20.40
C ASN A 141 -0.89 -12.15 19.23
N GLY A 142 -1.52 -13.32 19.29
CA GLY A 142 -2.46 -13.76 18.25
C GLY A 142 -3.82 -13.06 18.23
N LEU A 143 -4.15 -12.21 19.21
CA LEU A 143 -5.46 -11.53 19.26
C LEU A 143 -5.61 -10.52 18.13
N ALA A 144 -4.56 -9.75 17.82
CA ALA A 144 -4.58 -8.81 16.71
C ALA A 144 -4.78 -9.55 15.36
N LEU A 145 -4.05 -10.66 15.14
CA LEU A 145 -4.25 -11.50 13.96
C LEU A 145 -5.67 -12.10 13.91
N LYS A 146 -6.21 -12.54 15.05
CA LYS A 146 -7.58 -13.07 15.15
C LYS A 146 -8.60 -11.99 14.77
N PHE A 147 -8.46 -10.78 15.32
CA PHE A 147 -9.32 -9.64 15.01
C PHE A 147 -9.34 -9.36 13.50
N PHE A 148 -8.19 -9.17 12.86
CA PHE A 148 -8.12 -8.94 11.41
C PHE A 148 -8.65 -10.12 10.60
N ARG A 149 -8.43 -11.36 11.03
CA ARG A 149 -8.98 -12.54 10.37
C ARG A 149 -10.51 -12.59 10.42
N GLU A 150 -11.13 -12.22 11.53
CA GLU A 150 -12.59 -12.09 11.65
C GLU A 150 -13.16 -11.00 10.74
N LEU A 151 -12.34 -10.02 10.37
CA LEU A 151 -12.63 -9.01 9.35
C LEU A 151 -12.37 -9.51 7.90
N GLY A 152 -11.96 -10.77 7.73
CA GLY A 152 -11.61 -11.36 6.43
C GLY A 152 -10.20 -11.01 5.93
N ILE A 153 -9.39 -10.33 6.75
CA ILE A 153 -8.04 -9.90 6.40
C ILE A 153 -7.03 -10.96 6.84
N THR A 154 -6.28 -11.48 5.87
CA THR A 154 -5.23 -12.50 6.08
C THR A 154 -3.90 -12.14 5.41
N ARG A 155 -3.85 -11.00 4.73
CA ARG A 155 -2.67 -10.49 4.05
C ARG A 155 -2.33 -9.11 4.60
N TYR A 156 -1.05 -8.90 4.85
CA TYR A 156 -0.49 -7.67 5.39
C TYR A 156 0.59 -7.13 4.47
N GLU A 157 0.47 -5.86 4.09
CA GLU A 157 1.43 -5.16 3.28
C GLU A 157 2.48 -4.52 4.19
N LEU A 158 3.75 -4.87 4.00
CA LEU A 158 4.90 -4.38 4.76
C LEU A 158 5.94 -3.77 3.82
N SER A 159 6.74 -2.83 4.32
CA SER A 159 7.90 -2.31 3.60
C SER A 159 9.18 -3.07 3.93
N THR A 160 10.13 -3.08 3.00
CA THR A 160 11.51 -3.52 3.26
C THR A 160 12.17 -2.66 4.33
N THR A 161 13.01 -3.26 5.17
CA THR A 161 13.81 -2.57 6.19
C THR A 161 15.29 -2.50 5.81
N GLY A 162 15.66 -2.89 4.58
CA GLY A 162 17.06 -2.94 4.11
C GLY A 162 17.91 -4.05 4.72
N ILE A 163 17.48 -4.61 5.86
CA ILE A 163 18.09 -5.76 6.55
C ILE A 163 17.05 -6.87 6.73
N ARG A 164 17.50 -8.12 6.79
CA ARG A 164 16.62 -9.27 7.04
C ARG A 164 16.19 -9.27 8.51
N PRO A 165 14.90 -9.09 8.84
CA PRO A 165 14.50 -9.07 10.23
C PRO A 165 14.47 -10.49 10.82
N ARG A 166 14.79 -10.59 12.11
CA ARG A 166 14.48 -11.74 12.97
C ARG A 166 12.98 -11.72 13.29
N THR A 167 12.35 -12.87 13.28
CA THR A 167 10.89 -12.96 13.53
C THR A 167 10.56 -14.03 14.56
N ASN A 168 9.41 -13.86 15.21
CA ASN A 168 8.81 -14.92 16.04
C ASN A 168 7.85 -15.82 15.25
N PHE A 169 7.79 -15.69 13.92
CA PHE A 169 6.77 -16.36 13.09
C PHE A 169 6.90 -17.87 13.14
N GLY A 170 8.12 -18.42 13.18
CA GLY A 170 8.32 -19.87 13.33
C GLY A 170 7.86 -20.44 14.68
N ARG A 171 7.68 -19.58 15.69
CA ARG A 171 7.26 -19.94 17.05
C ARG A 171 5.84 -19.46 17.38
N GLY A 172 5.01 -19.16 16.37
CA GLY A 172 3.72 -18.51 16.56
C GLY A 172 2.79 -19.15 17.60
N ARG A 173 2.83 -20.48 17.77
CA ARG A 173 2.03 -21.19 18.79
C ARG A 173 2.32 -20.70 20.22
N ILE A 174 3.57 -20.39 20.53
CA ILE A 174 3.98 -19.83 21.83
C ILE A 174 3.35 -18.45 22.06
N TYR A 175 3.14 -17.70 20.98
CA TYR A 175 2.56 -16.35 20.98
C TYR A 175 1.05 -16.36 20.63
N GLY A 176 0.41 -17.53 20.63
CA GLY A 176 -1.04 -17.68 20.44
C GLY A 176 -1.53 -17.52 19.01
N PHE A 177 -0.71 -17.73 17.98
CA PHE A 177 -1.14 -17.67 16.58
C PHE A 177 -0.64 -18.84 15.72
N ASP A 178 -1.37 -19.14 14.65
CA ASP A 178 -0.91 -20.06 13.60
C ASP A 178 -0.10 -19.27 12.56
N PRO A 179 1.19 -19.58 12.33
CA PRO A 179 1.98 -18.92 11.30
C PRO A 179 1.40 -19.06 9.89
N ARG A 180 0.52 -20.03 9.66
CA ARG A 180 -0.17 -20.26 8.39
C ARG A 180 -1.39 -19.37 8.20
N SER A 181 -1.88 -18.70 9.24
CA SER A 181 -3.09 -17.89 9.17
C SER A 181 -2.90 -16.53 8.49
N PHE A 182 -1.66 -16.15 8.15
CA PHE A 182 -1.38 -14.90 7.48
C PHE A 182 -0.31 -15.03 6.39
N LYS A 183 -0.31 -14.01 5.53
CA LYS A 183 0.62 -13.81 4.42
C LYS A 183 1.15 -12.38 4.45
N VAL A 184 2.36 -12.19 3.97
CA VAL A 184 2.98 -10.87 3.85
C VAL A 184 3.18 -10.54 2.38
N THR A 185 2.85 -9.31 2.01
CA THR A 185 3.37 -8.67 0.82
C THR A 185 4.49 -7.74 1.22
N LEU A 186 5.63 -7.79 0.53
CA LEU A 186 6.79 -6.96 0.82
C LEU A 186 7.02 -5.94 -0.31
N TYR A 187 6.98 -4.66 0.05
CA TYR A 187 7.26 -3.51 -0.82
C TYR A 187 8.75 -3.19 -0.79
N TYR A 188 9.33 -2.89 -1.95
CA TYR A 188 10.73 -2.50 -2.10
C TYR A 188 10.89 -1.52 -3.27
N PRO A 189 11.90 -0.64 -3.28
CA PRO A 189 13.02 -0.52 -2.33
C PRO A 189 12.76 0.45 -1.16
N TYR A 190 11.54 0.96 -0.99
CA TYR A 190 11.26 2.02 -0.02
C TYR A 190 10.62 1.53 1.28
N LEU A 191 11.09 2.06 2.41
CA LEU A 191 10.44 2.00 3.72
C LEU A 191 9.65 3.28 3.98
N ASN A 192 8.35 3.19 4.24
CA ASN A 192 7.60 4.32 4.79
C ASN A 192 7.95 4.47 6.28
N LEU A 193 8.63 5.56 6.64
CA LEU A 193 8.96 5.86 8.03
C LEU A 193 7.77 6.44 8.78
N THR A 194 7.17 7.47 8.20
CA THR A 194 6.04 8.17 8.80
C THR A 194 5.19 8.82 7.73
N SER A 195 3.89 8.90 8.00
CA SER A 195 2.90 9.57 7.17
C SER A 195 2.09 10.52 8.04
N ALA A 196 1.98 11.77 7.63
CA ALA A 196 1.19 12.79 8.31
C ALA A 196 -0.09 13.10 7.54
N ARG A 197 -1.08 13.75 8.17
CA ARG A 197 -2.22 14.32 7.42
C ARG A 197 -1.86 15.65 6.73
N ALA A 198 -0.96 16.40 7.36
CA ALA A 198 -0.39 17.62 6.81
C ALA A 198 0.69 17.27 5.76
N CYS A 199 0.57 17.84 4.57
CA CYS A 199 1.53 17.64 3.49
C CYS A 199 2.47 18.85 3.47
N MET A 200 3.77 18.66 3.79
CA MET A 200 4.73 19.77 3.74
C MET A 200 4.82 20.42 2.34
N LEU A 201 4.49 19.67 1.29
CA LEU A 201 4.55 20.16 -0.10
C LEU A 201 3.29 20.92 -0.53
N GLY A 202 2.15 20.59 0.07
CA GLY A 202 0.86 21.12 -0.33
C GLY A 202 0.23 22.04 0.71
N MET A 203 0.92 22.29 1.83
CA MET A 203 0.50 23.22 2.85
C MET A 203 1.40 24.45 2.83
N PRO A 204 0.86 25.66 2.60
CA PRO A 204 1.61 26.87 2.88
C PRO A 204 1.92 26.93 4.38
N TYR A 205 2.83 27.81 4.76
CA TYR A 205 2.97 28.18 6.16
C TYR A 205 1.62 28.72 6.65
N VAL A 206 1.02 28.03 7.60
CA VAL A 206 -0.18 28.47 8.32
C VAL A 206 0.26 28.70 9.76
N PRO A 207 0.19 29.94 10.27
CA PRO A 207 0.54 30.24 11.67
C PRO A 207 -0.23 29.35 12.66
N PRO A 208 0.32 29.03 13.85
CA PRO A 208 -0.37 28.21 14.85
C PRO A 208 -1.77 28.69 15.23
N GLU A 209 -2.02 29.99 15.16
CA GLU A 209 -3.28 30.68 15.45
C GLU A 209 -4.30 30.63 14.29
N GLU A 210 -3.89 30.21 13.09
CA GLU A 210 -4.74 30.14 11.92
C GLU A 210 -5.17 28.70 11.60
N SER A 211 -6.36 28.56 11.00
CA SER A 211 -6.84 27.26 10.53
C SER A 211 -6.23 26.93 9.17
N ALA A 212 -5.66 25.73 9.04
CA ALA A 212 -5.32 25.17 7.74
C ALA A 212 -6.58 24.79 6.91
N GLY A 213 -7.78 24.97 7.47
CA GLY A 213 -9.05 24.77 6.79
C GLY A 213 -9.21 25.74 5.61
N GLY A 214 -9.17 25.20 4.39
CA GLY A 214 -9.32 25.99 3.15
C GLY A 214 -8.13 25.86 2.19
N VAL A 215 -6.97 25.39 2.68
CA VAL A 215 -5.81 25.10 1.83
C VAL A 215 -6.17 24.04 0.80
N ARG A 216 -6.03 24.40 -0.48
CA ARG A 216 -6.30 23.49 -1.60
C ARG A 216 -5.01 22.80 -2.04
N CYS A 217 -5.00 21.47 -1.98
CA CYS A 217 -3.90 20.67 -2.50
C CYS A 217 -3.80 20.80 -4.03
N ALA A 218 -2.68 21.31 -4.54
CA ALA A 218 -2.39 21.40 -5.97
C ALA A 218 -1.66 20.18 -6.54
N ARG A 219 -1.38 19.17 -5.70
CA ARG A 219 -0.83 17.85 -6.07
C ARG A 219 0.59 17.92 -6.65
N GLU A 220 1.38 18.88 -6.19
CA GLU A 220 2.79 19.11 -6.56
C GLU A 220 3.66 17.86 -6.34
N CYS A 221 3.30 17.05 -5.34
CA CYS A 221 3.95 15.76 -5.06
C CYS A 221 3.83 14.72 -6.19
N ARG A 222 2.97 14.96 -7.19
CA ARG A 222 2.92 14.13 -8.40
C ARG A 222 4.20 14.26 -9.22
N ILE A 223 4.83 15.43 -9.25
CA ILE A 223 6.00 15.72 -10.07
C ILE A 223 7.28 15.91 -9.26
N CYS A 224 7.19 16.32 -7.99
CA CYS A 224 8.36 16.70 -7.20
C CYS A 224 8.44 15.94 -5.86
N PRO A 225 9.35 14.96 -5.71
CA PRO A 225 9.81 14.49 -4.40
C PRO A 225 10.93 15.39 -3.86
N PHE A 226 11.11 15.44 -2.54
CA PHE A 226 12.18 16.17 -1.88
C PHE A 226 13.13 15.21 -1.19
N GLU A 227 14.41 15.50 -1.25
CA GLU A 227 15.42 14.79 -0.46
C GLU A 227 15.62 15.55 0.85
N ILE A 228 15.54 14.84 1.98
CA ILE A 228 15.76 15.42 3.30
C ILE A 228 17.14 15.00 3.77
N ASN A 229 17.99 15.98 4.09
CA ASN A 229 19.30 15.74 4.68
C ASN A 229 19.27 16.18 6.14
N HIS A 230 19.76 15.32 7.04
CA HIS A 230 19.89 15.65 8.46
C HIS A 230 21.25 15.14 8.99
N PRO A 231 22.02 15.94 9.76
CA PRO A 231 23.38 15.57 10.19
C PRO A 231 23.47 14.23 10.94
N SER A 232 22.42 13.86 11.67
CA SER A 232 22.36 12.61 12.45
C SER A 232 21.76 11.41 11.70
N ILE A 233 21.25 11.58 10.48
CA ILE A 233 20.60 10.50 9.70
C ILE A 233 21.47 10.24 8.47
N LYS A 234 22.02 9.02 8.36
CA LYS A 234 22.97 8.67 7.29
C LYS A 234 22.26 8.19 6.03
N GLU A 235 21.06 7.68 6.18
CA GLU A 235 20.27 7.11 5.12
C GLU A 235 19.56 8.20 4.29
N LYS A 236 19.38 7.94 3.00
CA LYS A 236 18.69 8.86 2.09
C LYS A 236 17.20 8.90 2.41
N LEU A 237 16.74 10.03 2.96
CA LEU A 237 15.33 10.31 3.18
C LEU A 237 14.71 10.96 1.95
N VAL A 238 13.58 10.43 1.51
CA VAL A 238 12.78 10.97 0.42
C VAL A 238 11.40 11.32 0.94
N LEU A 239 11.02 12.57 0.85
CA LEU A 239 9.66 13.03 1.11
C LEU A 239 8.87 13.03 -0.19
N ARG A 240 7.74 12.32 -0.21
CA ARG A 240 6.77 12.43 -1.29
C ARG A 240 5.37 12.63 -0.75
N GLY A 241 4.82 13.81 -1.03
CA GLY A 241 3.53 14.22 -0.50
C GLY A 241 3.60 14.33 1.03
N ASN A 242 2.79 13.54 1.71
CA ASN A 242 2.67 13.54 3.17
C ASN A 242 3.45 12.41 3.85
N THR A 243 4.32 11.70 3.13
CA THR A 243 5.04 10.53 3.66
C THR A 243 6.54 10.66 3.44
N VAL A 244 7.30 10.32 4.47
CA VAL A 244 8.77 10.24 4.46
C VAL A 244 9.18 8.78 4.27
N PHE A 245 10.12 8.56 3.37
CA PHE A 245 10.61 7.24 2.99
C PHE A 245 12.12 7.13 3.18
N LEU A 246 12.59 5.93 3.54
CA LEU A 246 13.98 5.53 3.36
C LEU A 246 14.13 4.70 2.11
N HIS A 247 15.23 4.89 1.39
CA HIS A 247 15.56 4.12 0.20
C HIS A 247 16.61 3.05 0.49
N PHE A 248 16.26 1.79 0.25
CA PHE A 248 17.15 0.63 0.36
C PHE A 248 17.32 -0.02 -1.03
N PRO A 249 18.29 0.44 -1.84
CA PRO A 249 18.45 -0.04 -3.22
C PRO A 249 18.84 -1.53 -3.28
N GLU A 250 19.51 -2.01 -2.24
CA GLU A 250 19.95 -3.40 -2.15
C GLU A 250 18.85 -4.30 -1.58
N LYS A 251 18.81 -5.55 -2.09
CA LYS A 251 17.94 -6.58 -1.53
C LYS A 251 18.59 -7.14 -0.28
N PHE A 252 17.84 -7.21 0.82
CA PHE A 252 18.31 -7.86 2.04
C PHE A 252 18.31 -9.40 1.97
N TYR A 253 17.78 -9.99 0.88
CA TYR A 253 17.65 -11.42 0.69
C TYR A 253 18.46 -11.89 -0.51
N GLY A 254 19.17 -13.02 -0.36
CA GLY A 254 19.98 -13.61 -1.43
C GLY A 254 19.13 -14.34 -2.47
N SER A 255 18.00 -14.93 -2.06
CA SER A 255 17.07 -15.64 -2.94
C SER A 255 15.61 -15.43 -2.54
N GLU A 256 14.67 -15.60 -3.47
CA GLU A 256 13.23 -15.55 -3.16
C GLU A 256 12.80 -16.63 -2.14
N LYS A 257 13.57 -17.72 -1.99
CA LYS A 257 13.28 -18.77 -0.98
C LYS A 257 13.46 -18.26 0.46
N ASP A 258 14.36 -17.30 0.66
CA ASP A 258 14.64 -16.71 1.97
C ASP A 258 13.42 -15.99 2.57
N LEU A 259 12.56 -15.47 1.69
CA LEU A 259 11.37 -14.71 2.04
C LEU A 259 10.25 -15.59 2.63
N ALA A 260 10.30 -16.91 2.42
CA ALA A 260 9.31 -17.83 2.98
C ALA A 260 9.30 -17.82 4.52
N GLY A 261 10.46 -17.63 5.16
CA GLY A 261 10.58 -17.50 6.62
C GLY A 261 9.93 -16.22 7.17
N LEU A 262 9.77 -15.20 6.32
CA LEU A 262 9.06 -13.96 6.62
C LEU A 262 7.58 -14.03 6.22
N ARG A 263 7.11 -15.21 5.77
CA ARG A 263 5.75 -15.41 5.26
C ARG A 263 5.41 -14.53 4.05
N VAL A 264 6.44 -14.05 3.36
CA VAL A 264 6.31 -13.22 2.16
C VAL A 264 6.01 -14.14 0.98
N ASP A 265 4.84 -13.98 0.38
CA ASP A 265 4.44 -14.69 -0.84
C ASP A 265 4.22 -13.74 -2.03
N ARG A 266 4.38 -12.43 -1.81
CA ARG A 266 4.29 -11.39 -2.84
C ARG A 266 5.35 -10.31 -2.64
N LEU A 267 6.02 -9.95 -3.73
CA LEU A 267 6.96 -8.84 -3.81
C LEU A 267 6.36 -7.72 -4.66
N VAL A 268 6.39 -6.49 -4.16
CA VAL A 268 5.89 -5.30 -4.88
C VAL A 268 7.03 -4.34 -5.14
N TYR A 269 7.37 -4.19 -6.42
CA TYR A 269 8.34 -3.19 -6.84
C TYR A 269 7.68 -1.82 -6.90
N CYS A 270 8.32 -0.85 -6.27
CA CYS A 270 7.94 0.54 -6.26
C CYS A 270 9.05 1.32 -6.99
N PRO A 271 8.94 1.62 -8.29
CA PRO A 271 9.87 2.52 -8.96
C PRO A 271 9.96 3.90 -8.26
N PHE A 272 8.89 4.29 -7.58
CA PHE A 272 8.82 5.52 -6.80
C PHE A 272 8.25 5.27 -5.40
N PRO A 273 8.62 6.11 -4.41
CA PRO A 273 8.03 6.04 -3.07
C PRO A 273 6.52 6.36 -3.08
#